data_AF-X0WZD3-F1
#
_entry.id   AF-X0WZD3-F1
#
_cell.length_a   1.000
_cell.length_b   1.000
_cell.length_c   1.000
_cell.angle_alpha   90.00
_cell.angle_beta   90.00
_cell.angle_gamma   90.00
#
_symmetry.space_group_name_H-M   'P 1'
#
loop_
_entity.id
_entity.type
_entity.pdbx_description
1 polymer ?
#
loop_
_entity_poly.entity_id
_entity_poly.type
_entity_poly.pdbx_seq_one_letter_code
_entity_poly.pdbx_strand_id
1 'polypeptide(L)'
;DFGLSFSGIGTFYEEFLQPRTNNGLRDLLALGILPRLDGIYRQDLIELDHLEDALAEAGVPDESLWVADVKSYDEVRKKDGRPFVDGVILSHGHMDHFLHVAMLDEGIPIFCAATTKAIMETAEEIGRGGFGADVINVDKRSLSTLASGAFFPGAHKVASASVPRAIKVVGLRERFDAGAMHAELYPVDHSVPGAAAIVLTTDDDRTIVYTGDLRFHGRAGHLTKAFSDALANSEPDVLMAEGTRIDEEEQDS
;
A
#
# COMPACT_ATOMS: atom_id res chain seq x y z
N ASP A 1 7.11 -0.45 2.46
CA ASP A 1 5.87 -0.16 3.20
C ASP A 1 5.04 0.88 2.47
N PHE A 2 3.71 0.74 2.55
CA PHE A 2 2.75 1.70 2.04
C PHE A 2 1.44 1.56 2.84
N GLY A 3 1.43 2.00 4.09
CA GLY A 3 0.30 1.81 5.00
C GLY A 3 -0.38 3.09 5.45
N LEU A 4 -1.35 2.89 6.34
CA LEU A 4 -2.21 3.95 6.87
C LEU A 4 -1.42 4.94 7.75
N SER A 5 -1.42 6.22 7.38
CA SER A 5 -0.96 7.25 8.32
C SER A 5 -2.06 7.52 9.36
N PHE A 6 -1.97 6.90 10.54
CA PHE A 6 -2.94 7.14 11.63
C PHE A 6 -2.99 8.60 12.06
N SER A 7 -1.84 9.27 12.15
CA SER A 7 -1.77 10.70 12.49
C SER A 7 -2.34 11.58 11.38
N GLY A 8 -2.06 11.26 10.11
CA GLY A 8 -2.63 11.95 8.95
C GLY A 8 -4.15 11.82 8.91
N ILE A 9 -4.67 10.61 9.10
CA ILE A 9 -6.12 10.36 9.17
C ILE A 9 -6.74 11.09 10.36
N GLY A 10 -6.16 10.96 11.56
CA GLY A 10 -6.67 11.58 12.79
C GLY A 10 -6.64 13.11 12.79
N THR A 11 -5.93 13.75 11.85
CA THR A 11 -5.95 15.20 11.67
C THR A 11 -7.27 15.69 11.04
N PHE A 12 -7.90 14.87 10.19
CA PHE A 12 -9.03 15.29 9.36
C PHE A 12 -10.30 14.45 9.54
N TYR A 13 -10.16 13.21 9.99
CA TYR A 13 -11.23 12.23 10.13
C TYR A 13 -11.41 11.85 11.60
N GLU A 14 -12.66 11.62 11.99
CA GLU A 14 -13.07 11.24 13.35
C GLU A 14 -14.25 10.25 13.24
N GLU A 15 -14.72 9.68 14.35
CA GLU A 15 -15.75 8.63 14.43
C GLU A 15 -16.91 8.76 13.42
N PHE A 16 -17.44 9.98 13.21
CA PHE A 16 -18.55 10.24 12.28
C PHE A 16 -18.14 10.86 10.93
N LEU A 17 -16.87 11.24 10.77
CA LEU A 17 -16.32 11.82 9.55
C LEU A 17 -15.30 10.86 8.97
N GLN A 18 -15.72 10.06 7.99
CA GLN A 18 -14.92 9.03 7.35
C GLN A 18 -14.61 9.39 5.89
N PRO A 19 -13.52 8.87 5.30
CA PRO A 19 -13.27 9.01 3.87
C PRO A 19 -14.49 8.57 3.05
N ARG A 20 -14.77 9.31 1.97
CA ARG A 20 -15.87 8.95 1.09
C ARG A 20 -15.58 7.61 0.44
N THR A 21 -16.59 6.74 0.37
CA THR A 21 -16.45 5.43 -0.28
C THR A 21 -16.16 5.60 -1.77
N ASN A 22 -16.82 6.55 -2.43
CA ASN A 22 -16.57 6.98 -3.79
C ASN A 22 -15.69 8.24 -3.76
N ASN A 23 -14.62 8.28 -4.55
CA ASN A 23 -13.67 9.40 -4.62
C ASN A 23 -12.77 9.58 -3.37
N GLY A 24 -12.67 8.57 -2.49
CA GLY A 24 -11.86 8.63 -1.27
C GLY A 24 -10.37 8.82 -1.54
N LEU A 25 -9.83 8.26 -2.63
CA LEU A 25 -8.42 8.44 -3.01
C LEU A 25 -8.08 9.92 -3.19
N ARG A 26 -8.95 10.67 -3.87
CA ARG A 26 -8.78 12.11 -4.07
C ARG A 26 -8.72 12.87 -2.75
N ASP A 27 -9.57 12.53 -1.79
CA ASP A 27 -9.55 13.20 -0.48
C ASP A 27 -8.23 12.94 0.23
N LEU A 28 -7.78 11.68 0.25
CA LEU A 28 -6.50 11.31 0.85
C LEU A 28 -5.31 12.04 0.20
N LEU A 29 -5.34 12.24 -1.13
CA LEU A 29 -4.34 13.02 -1.87
C LEU A 29 -4.44 14.53 -1.62
N ALA A 30 -5.66 15.07 -1.52
CA ALA A 30 -5.92 16.48 -1.29
C ALA A 30 -5.50 16.91 0.11
N LEU A 31 -5.71 16.04 1.10
CA LEU A 31 -5.35 16.25 2.50
C LEU A 31 -3.87 15.93 2.80
N GLY A 32 -3.12 15.43 1.82
CA GLY A 32 -1.71 15.06 2.00
C GLY A 32 -1.50 13.81 2.87
N ILE A 33 -2.54 13.01 3.08
CA ILE A 33 -2.47 11.72 3.79
C ILE A 33 -1.77 10.68 2.91
N LEU A 34 -2.01 10.76 1.60
CA LEU A 34 -1.28 9.99 0.58
C LEU A 34 -0.36 10.91 -0.22
N PRO A 35 0.81 10.40 -0.66
CA PRO A 35 1.72 11.17 -1.49
C PRO A 35 1.14 11.39 -2.90
N ARG A 36 1.36 12.55 -3.51
CA ARG A 36 0.95 12.79 -4.90
C ARG A 36 1.98 12.19 -5.86
N LEU A 37 1.80 10.91 -6.20
CA LEU A 37 2.67 10.16 -7.10
C LEU A 37 1.92 9.65 -8.33
N ASP A 38 2.39 10.04 -9.52
CA ASP A 38 1.93 9.48 -10.79
C ASP A 38 2.34 8.00 -10.91
N GLY A 39 1.46 7.16 -11.45
CA GLY A 39 1.83 5.83 -11.91
C GLY A 39 1.80 4.72 -10.88
N ILE A 40 1.21 4.93 -9.70
CA ILE A 40 1.09 3.89 -8.66
C ILE A 40 -0.35 3.55 -8.28
N TYR A 41 -1.28 4.47 -8.47
CA TYR A 41 -2.66 4.32 -8.04
C TYR A 41 -3.52 3.60 -9.08
N ARG A 42 -4.56 2.91 -8.59
CA ARG A 42 -5.55 2.21 -9.41
C ARG A 42 -6.35 3.19 -10.26
N GLN A 43 -6.58 2.84 -11.53
CA GLN A 43 -7.44 3.62 -12.41
C GLN A 43 -8.84 3.82 -11.81
N ASP A 44 -9.47 2.76 -11.31
CA ASP A 44 -10.88 2.80 -10.87
C ASP A 44 -11.14 3.65 -9.62
N LEU A 45 -10.08 4.04 -8.91
CA LEU A 45 -10.15 4.98 -7.79
C LEU A 45 -9.83 6.44 -8.20
N ILE A 46 -9.14 6.63 -9.33
CA ILE A 46 -8.89 7.93 -9.94
C ILE A 46 -10.12 8.34 -10.76
N GLU A 47 -10.55 7.48 -11.66
CA GLU A 47 -11.63 7.72 -12.60
C GLU A 47 -12.25 6.39 -13.05
N LEU A 48 -13.58 6.34 -13.14
CA LEU A 48 -14.27 5.22 -13.76
C LEU A 48 -14.35 5.44 -15.27
N ASP A 49 -13.97 4.43 -16.04
CA ASP A 49 -14.13 4.45 -17.50
C ASP A 49 -15.58 4.83 -17.87
N HIS A 50 -15.73 5.75 -18.84
CA HIS A 50 -17.01 6.29 -19.33
C HIS A 50 -17.83 7.12 -18.31
N LEU A 51 -17.22 7.58 -17.22
CA LEU A 51 -17.91 8.46 -16.26
C LEU A 51 -18.31 9.80 -16.89
N GLU A 52 -17.46 10.41 -17.71
CA GLU A 52 -17.75 11.66 -18.43
C GLU A 52 -19.02 11.52 -19.29
N ASP A 53 -19.12 10.45 -20.08
CA ASP A 53 -20.30 10.15 -20.92
C ASP A 53 -21.58 10.08 -20.06
N ALA A 54 -21.50 9.39 -18.91
CA ALA A 54 -22.63 9.24 -18.00
C ALA A 54 -23.04 10.55 -17.31
N LEU A 55 -22.08 11.41 -16.98
CA LEU A 55 -22.34 12.74 -16.42
C LEU A 55 -22.98 13.66 -17.47
N ALA A 56 -22.49 13.61 -18.71
CA ALA A 56 -23.06 14.34 -19.83
C ALA A 56 -24.52 13.92 -20.10
N GLU A 57 -24.81 12.62 -20.12
CA GLU A 57 -26.18 12.08 -20.23
C GLU A 57 -27.09 12.54 -19.09
N ALA A 58 -26.55 12.64 -17.87
CA ALA A 58 -27.27 13.14 -16.70
C ALA A 58 -27.42 14.68 -16.68
N GLY A 59 -26.83 15.40 -17.65
CA GLY A 59 -26.85 16.85 -17.73
C GLY A 59 -26.02 17.54 -16.64
N VAL A 60 -24.96 16.87 -16.14
CA VAL A 60 -24.03 17.41 -15.15
C VAL A 60 -22.80 17.97 -15.89
N PRO A 61 -22.65 19.30 -15.99
CA PRO A 61 -21.56 19.92 -16.76
C PRO A 61 -20.25 20.07 -15.99
N ASP A 62 -20.23 19.74 -14.70
CA ASP A 62 -19.08 19.93 -13.81
C ASP A 62 -18.45 18.59 -13.45
N GLU A 63 -17.29 18.32 -14.04
CA GLU A 63 -16.47 17.14 -13.81
C GLU A 63 -15.34 17.41 -12.80
N SER A 64 -15.20 18.65 -12.32
CA SER A 64 -14.09 19.07 -11.47
C SER A 64 -14.00 18.31 -10.15
N LEU A 65 -15.09 17.66 -9.72
CA LEU A 65 -15.15 16.83 -8.52
C LEU A 65 -14.66 15.38 -8.74
N TRP A 66 -14.40 14.97 -9.98
CA TRP A 66 -14.07 13.58 -10.33
C TRP A 66 -12.66 13.39 -10.90
N VAL A 67 -11.99 14.46 -11.33
CA VAL A 67 -10.59 14.40 -11.78
C VAL A 67 -9.65 14.34 -10.57
N ALA A 68 -8.80 13.32 -10.46
CA ALA A 68 -7.68 13.32 -9.51
C ALA A 68 -6.44 13.94 -10.18
N ASP A 69 -5.65 14.73 -9.44
CA ASP A 69 -4.44 15.40 -9.95
C ASP A 69 -3.22 14.45 -10.09
N VAL A 70 -3.44 13.17 -10.35
CA VAL A 70 -2.40 12.15 -10.52
C VAL A 70 -2.74 11.24 -11.69
N LYS A 71 -1.74 10.76 -12.40
CA LYS A 71 -1.90 9.74 -13.45
C LYS A 71 -1.96 8.36 -12.84
N SER A 72 -2.81 7.49 -13.38
CA SER A 72 -2.89 6.11 -12.95
C SER A 72 -1.65 5.31 -13.33
N TYR A 73 -1.50 4.14 -12.70
CA TYR A 73 -0.51 3.14 -13.08
C TYR A 73 -0.58 2.80 -14.58
N ASP A 74 -1.77 2.59 -15.11
CA ASP A 74 -1.96 2.22 -16.51
C ASP A 74 -1.58 3.33 -17.49
N GLU A 75 -1.92 4.58 -17.18
CA GLU A 75 -1.55 5.73 -18.01
C GLU A 75 -0.03 5.88 -18.11
N VAL A 76 0.67 5.85 -16.97
CA VAL A 76 2.14 5.97 -16.95
C VAL A 76 2.79 4.77 -17.65
N ARG A 77 2.32 3.56 -17.36
CA ARG A 77 2.83 2.33 -18.00
C ARG A 77 2.67 2.36 -19.52
N LYS A 78 1.51 2.77 -20.03
CA LYS A 78 1.25 2.89 -21.47
C LYS A 78 2.13 3.95 -22.12
N LYS A 79 2.30 5.10 -21.46
CA LYS A 79 3.09 6.24 -21.96
C LYS A 79 4.59 5.92 -22.00
N ASP A 80 5.14 5.34 -20.94
CA ASP A 80 6.58 5.17 -20.78
C ASP A 80 7.06 3.77 -21.19
N GLY A 81 6.13 2.84 -21.51
CA GLY A 81 6.42 1.47 -21.91
C GLY A 81 6.87 0.56 -20.75
N ARG A 82 6.90 1.08 -19.52
CA ARG A 82 7.29 0.38 -18.28
C ARG A 82 6.56 1.00 -17.08
N PRO A 83 6.35 0.24 -15.98
CA PRO A 83 5.72 0.80 -14.79
C PRO A 83 6.62 1.86 -14.11
N PHE A 84 6.01 2.74 -13.31
CA PHE A 84 6.73 3.73 -12.51
C PHE A 84 7.56 3.08 -11.39
N VAL A 85 7.01 2.02 -10.77
CA VAL A 85 7.66 1.20 -9.74
C VAL A 85 7.63 -0.27 -10.12
N ASP A 86 8.67 -1.01 -9.76
CA ASP A 86 8.76 -2.46 -10.00
C ASP A 86 8.00 -3.29 -8.95
N GLY A 87 7.69 -2.71 -7.79
CA GLY A 87 6.95 -3.36 -6.72
C GLY A 87 7.00 -2.59 -5.39
N VAL A 88 6.33 -3.15 -4.39
CA VAL A 88 6.36 -2.67 -3.00
C VAL A 88 6.83 -3.81 -2.11
N ILE A 89 7.79 -3.54 -1.22
CA ILE A 89 8.24 -4.51 -0.23
C ILE A 89 7.66 -4.11 1.12
N LEU A 90 7.00 -5.05 1.82
CA LEU A 90 6.43 -4.84 3.15
C LEU A 90 7.35 -5.43 4.22
N SER A 91 7.71 -4.61 5.20
CA SER A 91 8.51 -5.00 6.36
C SER A 91 7.73 -5.92 7.30
N HIS A 92 6.46 -5.58 7.60
CA HIS A 92 5.65 -6.31 8.57
C HIS A 92 4.14 -6.03 8.45
N GLY A 93 3.36 -6.74 9.26
CA GLY A 93 1.89 -6.80 9.18
C GLY A 93 1.11 -5.80 10.05
N HIS A 94 1.67 -4.64 10.40
CA HIS A 94 0.84 -3.57 11.00
C HIS A 94 0.17 -2.72 9.92
N MET A 95 -1.01 -2.17 10.24
CA MET A 95 -1.87 -1.46 9.28
C MET A 95 -1.22 -0.18 8.72
N ASP A 96 -0.40 0.49 9.51
CA ASP A 96 0.44 1.63 9.11
C ASP A 96 1.57 1.27 8.14
N HIS A 97 1.81 -0.02 7.90
CA HIS A 97 2.77 -0.51 6.90
C HIS A 97 2.12 -1.07 5.63
N PHE A 98 0.87 -1.57 5.70
CA PHE A 98 0.23 -2.23 4.54
C PHE A 98 -1.13 -1.69 4.10
N LEU A 99 -1.92 -1.01 4.95
CA LEU A 99 -3.35 -0.84 4.65
C LEU A 99 -3.61 0.04 3.41
N HIS A 100 -2.81 1.09 3.20
CA HIS A 100 -2.91 1.93 2.01
C HIS A 100 -2.47 1.23 0.71
N VAL A 101 -1.91 0.01 0.76
CA VAL A 101 -1.67 -0.81 -0.45
C VAL A 101 -2.97 -1.02 -1.23
N ALA A 102 -4.14 -1.01 -0.57
CA ALA A 102 -5.45 -1.07 -1.22
C ALA A 102 -5.68 0.04 -2.28
N MET A 103 -4.97 1.17 -2.17
CA MET A 103 -5.03 2.28 -3.12
C MET A 103 -4.18 2.05 -4.38
N LEU A 104 -3.20 1.16 -4.31
CA LEU A 104 -2.24 0.88 -5.37
C LEU A 104 -2.82 -0.05 -6.42
N ASP A 105 -2.40 0.12 -7.68
CA ASP A 105 -2.80 -0.79 -8.77
C ASP A 105 -2.54 -2.26 -8.40
N GLU A 106 -3.51 -3.14 -8.65
CA GLU A 106 -3.43 -4.56 -8.27
C GLU A 106 -2.30 -5.31 -8.99
N GLY A 107 -1.84 -4.78 -10.14
CA GLY A 107 -0.74 -5.33 -10.90
C GLY A 107 0.64 -5.02 -10.33
N ILE A 108 0.76 -4.07 -9.39
CA ILE A 108 2.02 -3.78 -8.70
C ILE A 108 2.33 -4.93 -7.72
N PRO A 109 3.44 -5.67 -7.89
CA PRO A 109 3.74 -6.81 -7.04
C PRO A 109 4.11 -6.37 -5.62
N ILE A 110 3.46 -7.00 -4.64
CA ILE A 110 3.75 -6.83 -3.22
C ILE A 110 4.64 -7.98 -2.74
N PHE A 111 5.86 -7.67 -2.33
CA PHE A 111 6.80 -8.62 -1.76
C PHE A 111 6.69 -8.61 -0.23
N CYS A 112 6.46 -9.76 0.38
CA CYS A 112 6.36 -9.85 1.84
C CYS A 112 6.67 -11.27 2.35
N ALA A 113 7.01 -11.38 3.63
CA ALA A 113 7.13 -12.68 4.29
C ALA A 113 5.75 -13.39 4.38
N ALA A 114 5.78 -14.72 4.44
CA ALA A 114 4.56 -15.53 4.53
C ALA A 114 3.66 -15.14 5.73
N THR A 115 4.29 -14.81 6.87
CA THR A 115 3.58 -14.36 8.07
C THR A 115 2.89 -13.01 7.86
N THR A 116 3.54 -12.05 7.20
CA THR A 116 2.95 -10.75 6.87
C THR A 116 1.74 -10.92 5.96
N LYS A 117 1.84 -11.79 4.94
CA LYS A 117 0.70 -12.14 4.08
C LYS A 117 -0.47 -12.71 4.89
N ALA A 118 -0.21 -13.67 5.78
CA ALA A 118 -1.25 -14.29 6.59
C ALA A 118 -1.97 -13.27 7.49
N ILE A 119 -1.25 -12.28 8.03
CA ILE A 119 -1.85 -11.19 8.81
C ILE A 119 -2.74 -10.31 7.95
N MET A 120 -2.27 -9.91 6.75
CA MET A 120 -3.08 -9.11 5.83
C MET A 120 -4.36 -9.84 5.41
N GLU A 121 -4.27 -11.12 5.07
CA GLU A 121 -5.44 -11.97 4.74
C GLU A 121 -6.42 -12.05 5.91
N THR A 122 -5.90 -12.26 7.12
CA THR A 122 -6.73 -12.30 8.34
C THR A 122 -7.42 -10.96 8.58
N ALA A 123 -6.68 -9.85 8.44
CA ALA A 123 -7.20 -8.51 8.67
C ALA A 123 -8.33 -8.15 7.67
N GLU A 124 -8.19 -8.55 6.41
CA GLU A 124 -9.24 -8.40 5.39
C GLU A 124 -10.46 -9.27 5.70
N GLU A 125 -10.27 -10.54 6.07
CA GLU A 125 -11.36 -11.50 6.33
C GLU A 125 -12.21 -11.12 7.54
N ILE A 126 -11.59 -10.66 8.64
CA ILE A 126 -12.31 -10.28 9.86
C ILE A 126 -12.77 -8.82 9.88
N GLY A 127 -12.24 -8.01 8.95
CA GLY A 127 -12.55 -6.59 8.84
C GLY A 127 -14.01 -6.32 8.46
N ARG A 128 -14.45 -5.07 8.61
CA ARG A 128 -15.81 -4.66 8.18
C ARG A 128 -15.94 -4.46 6.65
N GLY A 129 -14.87 -4.73 5.90
CA GLY A 129 -14.75 -4.41 4.48
C GLY A 129 -14.85 -2.90 4.21
N GLY A 130 -15.02 -2.55 2.94
CA GLY A 130 -15.20 -1.16 2.50
C GLY A 130 -13.96 -0.54 1.86
N PHE A 131 -14.04 0.76 1.57
CA PHE A 131 -12.97 1.50 0.88
C PHE A 131 -11.66 1.42 1.67
N GLY A 132 -10.61 0.90 1.03
CA GLY A 132 -9.28 0.78 1.63
C GLY A 132 -9.06 -0.47 2.49
N ALA A 133 -10.02 -1.40 2.52
CA ALA A 133 -9.87 -2.70 3.17
C ALA A 133 -9.49 -3.84 2.20
N ASP A 134 -9.59 -3.61 0.89
CA ASP A 134 -9.39 -4.57 -0.19
C ASP A 134 -7.90 -4.70 -0.60
N VAL A 135 -7.08 -5.22 0.31
CA VAL A 135 -5.62 -5.32 0.16
C VAL A 135 -5.23 -6.55 -0.66
N ILE A 136 -5.79 -7.72 -0.34
CA ILE A 136 -5.53 -9.03 -0.95
C ILE A 136 -6.41 -9.22 -2.17
N ASN A 137 -7.73 -9.09 -2.01
CA ASN A 137 -8.70 -9.20 -3.08
C ASN A 137 -9.28 -7.82 -3.37
N VAL A 138 -8.89 -7.30 -4.52
CA VAL A 138 -9.12 -5.93 -4.95
C VAL A 138 -10.51 -5.84 -5.59
N ASP A 139 -11.41 -5.06 -5.02
CA ASP A 139 -12.75 -4.86 -5.56
C ASP A 139 -12.71 -3.77 -6.64
N LYS A 140 -12.43 -4.16 -7.90
CA LYS A 140 -12.34 -3.22 -9.02
C LYS A 140 -13.69 -2.68 -9.41
N ARG A 141 -13.79 -1.35 -9.43
CA ARG A 141 -15.01 -0.62 -9.73
C ARG A 141 -15.14 -0.37 -11.23
N SER A 142 -16.36 -0.42 -11.72
CA SER A 142 -16.69 -0.10 -13.11
C SER A 142 -18.10 0.49 -13.19
N LEU A 143 -18.32 1.34 -14.19
CA LEU A 143 -19.65 1.80 -14.51
C LEU A 143 -20.45 0.67 -15.18
N SER A 144 -21.70 0.51 -14.78
CA SER A 144 -22.64 -0.45 -15.36
C SER A 144 -24.06 0.09 -15.27
N THR A 145 -25.06 -0.67 -15.73
CA THR A 145 -26.47 -0.27 -15.65
C THR A 145 -27.31 -1.24 -14.83
N LEU A 146 -28.42 -0.74 -14.28
CA LEU A 146 -29.42 -1.55 -13.61
C LEU A 146 -30.16 -2.44 -14.63
N ALA A 147 -30.43 -3.68 -14.21
CA ALA A 147 -31.11 -4.68 -15.04
C ALA A 147 -32.56 -4.27 -15.37
N SER A 148 -33.13 -4.89 -16.41
CA SER A 148 -34.48 -4.59 -16.90
C SER A 148 -35.60 -4.75 -15.88
N GLY A 149 -35.41 -5.62 -14.88
CA GLY A 149 -36.37 -5.86 -13.79
C GLY A 149 -36.16 -4.99 -12.55
N ALA A 150 -35.17 -4.09 -12.53
CA ALA A 150 -34.94 -3.17 -11.42
C ALA A 150 -36.02 -2.09 -11.35
N PHE A 151 -36.12 -1.38 -10.22
CA PHE A 151 -37.06 -0.27 -10.07
C PHE A 151 -36.75 0.89 -11.03
N PHE A 152 -35.46 1.10 -11.36
CA PHE A 152 -35.00 2.06 -12.36
C PHE A 152 -34.16 1.35 -13.45
N PRO A 153 -34.80 0.66 -14.41
CA PRO A 153 -34.09 -0.03 -15.48
C PRO A 153 -33.19 0.90 -16.30
N GLY A 154 -31.98 0.45 -16.62
CA GLY A 154 -31.04 1.20 -17.45
C GLY A 154 -30.33 2.36 -16.76
N ALA A 155 -30.69 2.72 -15.52
CA ALA A 155 -29.97 3.75 -14.79
C ALA A 155 -28.54 3.28 -14.44
N HIS A 156 -27.61 4.25 -14.45
CA HIS A 156 -26.21 4.04 -14.13
C HIS A 156 -26.02 3.55 -12.69
N LYS A 157 -25.11 2.60 -12.49
CA LYS A 157 -24.68 2.10 -11.19
C LYS A 157 -23.19 1.77 -11.23
N VAL A 158 -22.54 1.84 -10.06
CA VAL A 158 -21.19 1.29 -9.91
C VAL A 158 -21.31 -0.19 -9.58
N ALA A 159 -20.66 -1.03 -10.39
CA ALA A 159 -20.45 -2.43 -10.08
C ALA A 159 -19.02 -2.65 -9.57
N SER A 160 -18.80 -3.75 -8.85
CA SER A 160 -17.47 -4.21 -8.49
C SER A 160 -17.24 -5.64 -8.95
N ALA A 161 -15.99 -5.95 -9.30
CA ALA A 161 -15.51 -7.29 -9.56
C ALA A 161 -14.22 -7.52 -8.76
N SER A 162 -14.20 -8.56 -7.96
CA SER A 162 -13.05 -8.89 -7.12
C SER A 162 -11.96 -9.56 -7.96
N VAL A 163 -10.74 -9.05 -7.89
CA VAL A 163 -9.55 -9.60 -8.56
C VAL A 163 -8.41 -9.75 -7.55
N PRO A 164 -7.58 -10.80 -7.65
CA PRO A 164 -6.48 -10.98 -6.72
C PRO A 164 -5.36 -9.96 -7.00
N ARG A 165 -4.79 -9.39 -5.93
CA ARG A 165 -3.55 -8.60 -6.01
C ARG A 165 -2.35 -9.48 -6.32
N ALA A 166 -1.39 -8.94 -7.08
CA ALA A 166 -0.10 -9.58 -7.27
C ALA A 166 0.70 -9.60 -5.95
N ILE A 167 0.70 -10.73 -5.24
CA ILE A 167 1.50 -10.92 -4.02
C ILE A 167 2.58 -11.97 -4.26
N LYS A 168 3.82 -11.61 -3.94
CA LYS A 168 5.01 -12.46 -4.00
C LYS A 168 5.48 -12.74 -2.57
N VAL A 169 5.19 -13.96 -2.09
CA VAL A 169 5.74 -14.42 -0.82
C VAL A 169 7.22 -14.72 -0.99
N VAL A 170 8.06 -14.11 -0.16
CA VAL A 170 9.51 -14.28 -0.18
C VAL A 170 10.00 -14.89 1.14
N GLY A 171 11.09 -15.67 1.07
CA GLY A 171 11.72 -16.24 2.25
C GLY A 171 12.44 -15.18 3.09
N LEU A 172 12.41 -15.37 4.41
CA LEU A 172 13.30 -14.62 5.31
C LEU A 172 14.74 -15.06 5.04
N ARG A 173 15.65 -14.11 4.88
CA ARG A 173 17.06 -14.33 4.49
C ARG A 173 17.26 -15.02 3.14
N GLU A 174 16.23 -15.02 2.30
CA GLU A 174 16.32 -15.43 0.91
C GLU A 174 16.45 -14.19 0.03
N ARG A 175 17.39 -14.23 -0.90
CA ARG A 175 17.55 -13.16 -1.90
C ARG A 175 16.47 -13.27 -2.96
N PHE A 176 15.83 -12.14 -3.28
CA PHE A 176 14.86 -12.02 -4.36
C PHE A 176 15.06 -10.72 -5.13
N ASP A 177 14.56 -10.69 -6.37
CA ASP A 177 14.70 -9.51 -7.22
C ASP A 177 13.41 -8.67 -7.19
N ALA A 178 13.60 -7.36 -7.01
CA ALA A 178 12.57 -6.34 -7.10
C ALA A 178 13.02 -5.28 -8.11
N GLY A 179 12.75 -5.53 -9.40
CA GLY A 179 13.24 -4.69 -10.48
C GLY A 179 14.75 -4.85 -10.68
N ALA A 180 15.47 -3.74 -10.71
CA ALA A 180 16.94 -3.69 -10.81
C ALA A 180 17.66 -3.81 -9.46
N MET A 181 16.93 -4.11 -8.37
CA MET A 181 17.51 -4.28 -7.04
C MET A 181 17.32 -5.71 -6.55
N HIS A 182 18.33 -6.20 -5.85
CA HIS A 182 18.26 -7.42 -5.06
C HIS A 182 17.85 -7.08 -3.64
N ALA A 183 16.97 -7.89 -3.05
CA ALA A 183 16.42 -7.65 -1.73
C ALA A 183 16.53 -8.90 -0.85
N GLU A 184 16.72 -8.68 0.45
CA GLU A 184 16.64 -9.71 1.49
C GLU A 184 15.83 -9.18 2.68
N LEU A 185 14.97 -10.04 3.24
CA LEU A 185 14.25 -9.75 4.48
C LEU A 185 15.00 -10.31 5.68
N TYR A 186 15.48 -9.43 6.56
CA TYR A 186 16.17 -9.78 7.80
C TYR A 186 15.20 -9.76 8.97
N PRO A 187 14.92 -10.90 9.63
CA PRO A 187 14.00 -10.92 10.76
C PRO A 187 14.45 -9.97 11.88
N VAL A 188 13.51 -9.20 12.40
CA VAL A 188 13.70 -8.33 13.57
C VAL A 188 12.61 -8.59 14.60
N ASP A 189 12.88 -8.22 15.83
CA ASP A 189 11.87 -8.20 16.89
C ASP A 189 10.99 -6.97 16.77
N HIS A 190 9.69 -7.19 16.88
CA HIS A 190 8.68 -6.15 16.95
C HIS A 190 7.43 -6.69 17.67
N SER A 191 6.34 -5.93 17.74
CA SER A 191 5.08 -6.38 18.39
C SER A 191 4.27 -7.38 17.56
N VAL A 192 4.64 -7.60 16.31
CA VAL A 192 3.97 -8.48 15.34
C VAL A 192 4.95 -9.52 14.80
N PRO A 193 4.56 -10.80 14.69
CA PRO A 193 5.41 -11.82 14.13
C PRO A 193 5.67 -11.58 12.64
N GLY A 194 6.85 -11.98 12.17
CA GLY A 194 7.23 -11.83 10.76
C GLY A 194 7.79 -10.46 10.39
N ALA A 195 8.01 -9.58 11.36
CA ALA A 195 8.67 -8.30 11.11
C ALA A 195 10.10 -8.50 10.61
N ALA A 196 10.46 -7.71 9.59
CA ALA A 196 11.76 -7.77 8.97
C ALA A 196 12.27 -6.39 8.55
N ALA A 197 13.56 -6.17 8.77
CA ALA A 197 14.33 -5.15 8.06
C ALA A 197 14.54 -5.60 6.61
N ILE A 198 14.67 -4.63 5.71
CA ILE A 198 14.87 -4.84 4.27
C ILE A 198 16.29 -4.38 3.94
N VAL A 199 17.08 -5.28 3.37
CA VAL A 199 18.39 -4.94 2.80
C VAL A 199 18.27 -5.01 1.29
N LEU A 200 18.58 -3.90 0.62
CA LEU A 200 18.60 -3.78 -0.83
C LEU A 200 20.03 -3.63 -1.32
N THR A 201 20.38 -4.35 -2.38
CA THR A 201 21.67 -4.23 -3.07
C THR A 201 21.43 -3.95 -4.55
N THR A 202 22.08 -2.93 -5.10
CA THR A 202 22.05 -2.61 -6.53
C THR A 202 23.04 -3.48 -7.32
N ASP A 203 22.92 -3.49 -8.64
CA ASP A 203 23.86 -4.20 -9.52
C ASP A 203 25.32 -3.72 -9.42
N ASP A 204 25.54 -2.49 -8.95
CA ASP A 204 26.86 -1.90 -8.68
C ASP A 204 27.27 -2.00 -7.20
N ASP A 205 26.70 -2.96 -6.47
CA ASP A 205 27.02 -3.32 -5.08
C ASP A 205 26.75 -2.21 -4.03
N ARG A 206 25.89 -1.23 -4.35
CA ARG A 206 25.43 -0.23 -3.37
C ARG A 206 24.38 -0.85 -2.46
N THR A 207 24.48 -0.57 -1.17
CA THR A 207 23.60 -1.15 -0.14
C THR A 207 22.71 -0.09 0.49
N ILE A 208 21.40 -0.33 0.46
CA ILE A 208 20.38 0.46 1.15
C ILE A 208 19.72 -0.42 2.21
N VAL A 209 19.68 0.04 3.45
CA VAL A 209 19.05 -0.66 4.56
C VAL A 209 17.84 0.12 5.01
N TYR A 210 16.69 -0.56 5.13
CA TYR A 210 15.49 -0.04 5.77
C TYR A 210 15.16 -0.92 6.98
N THR A 211 15.11 -0.35 8.17
CA THR A 211 14.91 -1.14 9.39
C THR A 211 13.51 -1.72 9.51
N GLY A 212 12.52 -1.10 8.86
CA GLY A 212 11.13 -1.21 9.32
C GLY A 212 11.03 -0.75 10.78
N ASP A 213 10.05 -1.27 11.49
CA ASP A 213 9.95 -1.06 12.93
C ASP A 213 10.65 -2.20 13.66
N LEU A 214 11.46 -1.87 14.66
CA LEU A 214 12.22 -2.85 15.41
C LEU A 214 12.34 -2.48 16.89
N ARG A 215 12.67 -3.48 17.70
CA ARG A 215 13.07 -3.30 19.10
C ARG A 215 14.12 -4.34 19.48
N PHE A 216 14.70 -4.22 20.67
CA PHE A 216 15.74 -5.13 21.15
C PHE A 216 15.36 -5.95 22.39
N HIS A 217 14.23 -5.65 23.03
CA HIS A 217 13.89 -6.15 24.37
C HIS A 217 12.71 -7.13 24.41
N GLY A 218 12.04 -7.37 23.29
CA GLY A 218 10.96 -8.35 23.22
C GLY A 218 11.47 -9.80 23.17
N ARG A 219 10.52 -10.74 23.10
CA ARG A 219 10.82 -12.19 23.09
C ARG A 219 11.72 -12.60 21.92
N ALA A 220 11.68 -11.85 20.82
CA ALA A 220 12.46 -12.10 19.63
C ALA A 220 13.69 -11.20 19.51
N GLY A 221 14.09 -10.43 20.55
CA GLY A 221 15.17 -9.44 20.48
C GLY A 221 16.52 -9.99 19.96
N HIS A 222 16.75 -11.30 20.12
CA HIS A 222 17.88 -12.00 19.51
C HIS A 222 17.91 -11.94 17.98
N LEU A 223 16.76 -11.80 17.30
CA LEU A 223 16.65 -11.60 15.85
C LEU A 223 17.16 -10.21 15.46
N THR A 224 16.73 -9.14 16.14
CA THR A 224 17.26 -7.78 15.91
C THR A 224 18.75 -7.73 16.18
N LYS A 225 19.23 -8.42 17.23
CA LYS A 225 20.66 -8.52 17.50
C LYS A 225 21.40 -9.25 16.36
N ALA A 226 20.86 -10.36 15.86
CA ALA A 226 21.43 -11.09 14.73
C ALA A 226 21.45 -10.27 13.43
N PHE A 227 20.42 -9.44 13.19
CA PHE A 227 20.39 -8.47 12.10
C PHE A 227 21.51 -7.43 12.26
N SER A 228 21.61 -6.82 13.43
CA SER A 228 22.67 -5.84 13.76
C SER A 228 24.06 -6.45 13.59
N ASP A 229 24.29 -7.68 14.08
CA ASP A 229 25.57 -8.38 13.96
C ASP A 229 25.91 -8.74 12.51
N ALA A 230 24.91 -9.12 11.71
CA ALA A 230 25.09 -9.39 10.29
C ALA A 230 25.48 -8.15 9.48
N LEU A 231 25.05 -6.96 9.91
CA LEU A 231 25.41 -5.67 9.31
C LEU A 231 26.59 -4.98 9.99
N ALA A 232 27.15 -5.53 11.07
CA ALA A 232 28.17 -4.84 11.88
C ALA A 232 29.45 -4.48 11.11
N ASN A 233 29.77 -5.25 10.07
CA ASN A 233 30.88 -4.98 9.16
C ASN A 233 30.41 -4.57 7.76
N SER A 234 29.12 -4.26 7.60
CA SER A 234 28.60 -3.66 6.38
C SER A 234 28.72 -2.15 6.46
N GLU A 235 29.09 -1.51 5.36
CA GLU A 235 29.08 -0.05 5.22
C GLU A 235 27.92 0.32 4.29
N PRO A 236 26.66 0.35 4.78
CA PRO A 236 25.53 0.68 3.94
C PRO A 236 25.65 2.12 3.42
N ASP A 237 25.43 2.32 2.12
CA ASP A 237 25.43 3.65 1.50
C ASP A 237 24.28 4.50 2.05
N VAL A 238 23.14 3.88 2.36
CA VAL A 238 21.98 4.53 2.97
C VAL A 238 21.39 3.63 4.05
N LEU A 239 21.16 4.21 5.24
CA LEU A 239 20.37 3.62 6.31
C LEU A 239 19.12 4.47 6.56
N MET A 240 17.96 3.89 6.30
CA MET A 240 16.65 4.43 6.65
C MET A 240 16.19 3.69 7.91
N ALA A 241 16.32 4.34 9.06
CA ALA A 241 15.92 3.79 10.34
C ALA A 241 14.64 4.46 10.85
N GLU A 242 13.78 3.69 11.48
CA GLU A 242 12.70 4.25 12.31
C GLU A 242 13.29 5.09 13.46
N GLY A 243 12.49 6.01 13.97
CA GLY A 243 12.89 6.95 15.02
C GLY A 243 11.74 7.30 15.94
N THR A 244 10.81 6.37 16.15
CA THR A 244 9.53 6.60 16.86
C THR A 244 9.75 7.14 18.27
N ARG A 245 10.85 6.72 18.90
CA ARG A 245 11.23 7.10 20.27
C ARG A 245 12.54 7.90 20.32
N ILE A 246 12.87 8.64 19.25
CA ILE A 246 14.13 9.40 19.16
C ILE A 246 14.25 10.47 20.25
N ASP A 247 13.11 10.98 20.75
CA ASP A 247 13.05 11.99 21.81
C ASP A 247 12.95 11.39 23.23
N GLU A 248 12.97 10.05 23.37
CA GLU A 248 12.86 9.39 24.66
C GLU A 248 14.22 9.02 25.24
N GLU A 249 14.46 9.39 26.50
CA GLU A 249 15.70 9.06 27.22
C GLU A 249 15.61 7.71 27.97
N GLU A 250 14.40 7.23 28.26
CA GLU A 250 14.20 5.96 28.94
C GLU A 250 14.35 4.78 27.97
N GLN A 251 15.14 3.78 28.40
CA GLN A 251 15.27 2.55 27.63
C GLN A 251 13.93 1.81 27.63
N ASP A 252 13.46 1.45 26.44
CA ASP A 252 12.22 0.71 26.28
C ASP A 252 12.25 -0.64 27.03
N SER A 253 11.14 -0.93 27.73
CA SER A 253 10.99 -2.03 28.69
C SER A 253 10.56 -3.34 28.06
#